data_AF-A0A0E3C9R0-F1
#
_entry.id   AF-A0A0E3C9R0-F1
#
_cell.length_a   1.000
_cell.length_b   1.000
_cell.length_c   1.000
_cell.angle_alpha   90.00
_cell.angle_beta   90.00
_cell.angle_gamma   90.00
#
_symmetry.space_group_name_H-M   'P 1'
#
loop_
_entity.id
_entity.type
_entity.pdbx_description
1 polymer ?
#
loop_
_entity_poly.entity_id
_entity_poly.type
_entity_poly.pdbx_seq_one_letter_code
_entity_poly.pdbx_strand_id
1 'polypeptide(L)'
;MSLPEAAAPAPVDVALFGDSHADAFLPAVVSATKQRDTAPAYIGLGGCIPLIGVDVRAGNWPAEVCRTLAQEQYNFAVKTKPKNVLLVGRWSMYIDRVDSASSAKKYYLVEAETDPLSKDHSREVFVRGLERTVRAYEALGAKVFFVEQVPQQLADPRAVFHRINQRGLWGKEGATEVISRNSVPLASLSERQAPLRQLLEQLPPIDDFTVLSPEEHFCDQNHCAMGDKDGPYYHDRDHLKGSPQKTENKAR
;
A
#
# COMPACT_ATOMS: atom_id res chain seq x y z
N MET A 1 -41.74 -4.09 -19.27
CA MET A 1 -40.66 -4.94 -18.73
C MET A 1 -39.94 -4.14 -17.67
N SER A 2 -40.23 -4.42 -16.40
CA SER A 2 -39.51 -3.86 -15.26
C SER A 2 -38.11 -4.47 -15.24
N LEU A 3 -37.07 -3.66 -15.07
CA LEU A 3 -35.72 -4.19 -14.80
C LEU A 3 -35.77 -4.99 -13.50
N PRO A 4 -35.02 -6.10 -13.39
CA PRO A 4 -34.93 -6.82 -12.13
C PRO A 4 -34.38 -5.87 -11.07
N GLU A 5 -35.01 -5.89 -9.91
CA GLU A 5 -34.50 -5.21 -8.72
C GLU A 5 -33.07 -5.70 -8.49
N ALA A 6 -32.11 -4.76 -8.39
CA ALA A 6 -30.72 -5.10 -8.19
C ALA A 6 -30.62 -5.96 -6.93
N ALA A 7 -30.07 -7.17 -7.06
CA ALA A 7 -29.84 -8.04 -5.92
C ALA A 7 -29.10 -7.25 -4.84
N ALA A 8 -29.53 -7.39 -3.58
CA ALA A 8 -28.83 -6.79 -2.45
C ALA A 8 -27.35 -7.16 -2.56
N PRO A 9 -26.42 -6.18 -2.46
CA PRO A 9 -25.01 -6.47 -2.62
C PRO A 9 -24.60 -7.55 -1.63
N ALA A 10 -23.86 -8.55 -2.11
CA ALA A 10 -23.32 -9.59 -1.25
C ALA A 10 -22.56 -8.92 -0.09
N PRO A 11 -22.66 -9.45 1.14
CA PRO A 11 -21.96 -8.87 2.28
C PRO A 11 -20.47 -8.73 1.97
N VAL A 12 -19.93 -7.53 2.16
CA VAL A 12 -18.50 -7.27 2.01
C VAL A 12 -17.84 -7.58 3.35
N ASP A 13 -16.78 -8.38 3.34
CA ASP A 13 -16.06 -8.72 4.57
C ASP A 13 -14.74 -7.95 4.69
N VAL A 14 -14.12 -7.69 3.54
CA VAL A 14 -12.86 -6.94 3.44
C VAL A 14 -13.00 -5.89 2.35
N ALA A 15 -12.79 -4.63 2.70
CA ALA A 15 -12.63 -3.55 1.74
C ALA A 15 -11.17 -3.09 1.70
N LEU A 16 -10.54 -3.17 0.53
CA LEU A 16 -9.17 -2.76 0.27
C LEU A 16 -9.18 -1.39 -0.42
N PHE A 17 -8.64 -0.38 0.26
CA PHE A 17 -8.60 1.00 -0.21
C PHE A 17 -7.16 1.49 -0.27
N GLY A 18 -6.82 2.24 -1.33
CA GLY A 18 -5.45 2.74 -1.46
C GLY A 18 -5.08 3.35 -2.79
N ASP A 19 -3.77 3.54 -2.98
CA ASP A 19 -3.18 3.93 -4.26
C ASP A 19 -2.76 2.70 -5.09
N SER A 20 -1.81 2.87 -6.02
CA SER A 20 -1.30 1.79 -6.87
C SER A 20 -0.57 0.69 -6.10
N HIS A 21 -0.15 0.93 -4.86
CA HIS A 21 0.47 -0.09 -4.01
C HIS A 21 -0.57 -1.07 -3.47
N ALA A 22 -1.83 -0.65 -3.35
CA ALA A 22 -2.92 -1.52 -2.92
C ALA A 22 -3.21 -2.66 -3.92
N ASP A 23 -2.98 -2.44 -5.22
CA ASP A 23 -3.17 -3.46 -6.26
C ASP A 23 -2.43 -4.77 -5.96
N ALA A 24 -1.22 -4.66 -5.38
CA ALA A 24 -0.39 -5.80 -5.06
C ALA A 24 -0.97 -6.69 -3.95
N PHE A 25 -1.85 -6.15 -3.11
CA PHE A 25 -2.48 -6.86 -1.99
C PHE A 25 -3.78 -7.56 -2.39
N LEU A 26 -4.36 -7.21 -3.55
CA LEU A 26 -5.62 -7.80 -4.01
C LEU A 26 -5.59 -9.34 -4.06
N PRO A 27 -4.55 -10.02 -4.56
CA PRO A 27 -4.49 -11.49 -4.54
C PRO A 27 -4.55 -12.09 -3.12
N ALA A 28 -3.90 -11.45 -2.15
CA ALA A 28 -3.93 -11.90 -0.75
C ALA A 28 -5.33 -11.73 -0.14
N VAL A 29 -5.99 -10.58 -0.40
CA VAL A 29 -7.36 -10.31 0.06
C VAL A 29 -8.36 -11.28 -0.58
N VAL A 30 -8.26 -11.54 -1.88
CA VAL A 30 -9.09 -12.53 -2.59
C VAL A 30 -8.87 -13.92 -2.00
N SER A 31 -7.62 -14.31 -1.76
CA SER A 31 -7.34 -15.62 -1.16
C SER A 31 -7.91 -15.75 0.26
N ALA A 32 -7.82 -14.70 1.08
CA ALA A 32 -8.31 -14.70 2.45
C ALA A 32 -9.85 -14.78 2.55
N THR A 33 -10.55 -14.37 1.49
CA THR A 33 -12.01 -14.33 1.41
C THR A 33 -12.61 -15.46 0.55
N LYS A 34 -11.79 -16.22 -0.20
CA LYS A 34 -12.22 -17.23 -1.18
C LYS A 34 -13.18 -18.31 -0.65
N GLN A 35 -13.08 -18.67 0.63
CA GLN A 35 -13.92 -19.70 1.27
C GLN A 35 -15.09 -19.12 2.09
N ARG A 36 -15.32 -17.81 2.01
CA ARG A 36 -16.39 -17.12 2.74
C ARG A 36 -17.54 -16.82 1.78
N ASP A 37 -18.75 -16.70 2.31
CA ASP A 37 -19.93 -16.24 1.54
C ASP A 37 -19.92 -14.71 1.32
N THR A 38 -18.73 -14.11 1.28
CA THR A 38 -18.51 -12.66 1.23
C THR A 38 -17.55 -12.32 0.10
N ALA A 39 -17.75 -11.15 -0.49
CA ALA A 39 -16.87 -10.67 -1.55
C ALA A 39 -15.87 -9.65 -0.99
N PRO A 40 -14.60 -9.66 -1.46
CA PRO A 40 -13.71 -8.53 -1.23
C PRO A 40 -14.14 -7.36 -2.11
N ALA A 41 -13.95 -6.15 -1.61
CA ALA A 41 -14.09 -4.92 -2.40
C ALA A 41 -12.72 -4.26 -2.58
N TYR A 42 -12.47 -3.70 -3.76
CA TYR A 42 -11.27 -2.93 -4.04
C TYR A 42 -11.66 -1.58 -4.66
N ILE A 43 -11.20 -0.49 -4.05
CA ILE A 43 -11.37 0.86 -4.57
C ILE A 43 -10.05 1.60 -4.37
N GLY A 44 -9.27 1.74 -5.44
CA GLY A 44 -8.01 2.46 -5.39
C GLY A 44 -7.68 3.22 -6.66
N LEU A 45 -6.80 4.21 -6.52
CA LEU A 45 -6.34 5.05 -7.63
C LEU A 45 -4.90 5.48 -7.40
N GLY A 46 -4.03 5.15 -8.35
CA GLY A 46 -2.60 5.50 -8.28
C GLY A 46 -2.36 6.98 -7.97
N GLY A 47 -1.65 7.25 -6.88
CA GLY A 47 -1.36 8.61 -6.43
C GLY A 47 -2.41 9.25 -5.52
N CYS A 48 -3.50 8.58 -5.19
CA CYS A 48 -4.48 9.06 -4.20
C CYS A 48 -4.40 8.32 -2.87
N ILE A 49 -4.22 9.09 -1.80
CA ILE A 49 -4.13 8.58 -0.44
C ILE A 49 -5.53 8.22 0.09
N PRO A 50 -5.75 7.07 0.74
CA PRO A 50 -7.08 6.63 1.20
C PRO A 50 -7.46 7.27 2.54
N LEU A 51 -7.32 8.59 2.68
CA LEU A 51 -7.60 9.34 3.91
C LEU A 51 -8.74 10.34 3.70
N ILE A 52 -9.81 10.20 4.48
CA ILE A 52 -11.00 11.05 4.40
C ILE A 52 -10.62 12.51 4.65
N GLY A 53 -11.09 13.41 3.78
CA GLY A 53 -10.84 14.85 3.86
C GLY A 53 -9.47 15.30 3.36
N VAL A 54 -8.56 14.39 3.02
CA VAL A 54 -7.22 14.71 2.54
C VAL A 54 -7.19 14.71 1.02
N ASP A 55 -6.60 15.76 0.42
CA ASP A 55 -6.31 15.82 -1.00
C ASP A 55 -4.81 15.83 -1.29
N VAL A 56 -4.43 15.56 -2.53
CA VAL A 56 -3.03 15.47 -2.98
C VAL A 56 -2.74 16.54 -4.02
N ARG A 57 -1.94 17.54 -3.65
CA ARG A 57 -1.50 18.62 -4.56
C ARG A 57 -0.19 18.27 -5.25
N ALA A 58 -0.05 18.80 -6.48
CA ALA A 58 1.08 18.54 -7.39
C ALA A 58 1.35 17.03 -7.64
N GLY A 59 0.31 16.21 -7.44
CA GLY A 59 0.31 14.77 -7.70
C GLY A 59 -0.12 14.41 -9.12
N ASN A 60 -0.81 13.28 -9.25
CA ASN A 60 -1.22 12.73 -10.55
C ASN A 60 -2.55 13.28 -11.07
N TRP A 61 -3.37 13.85 -10.20
CA TRP A 61 -4.75 14.20 -10.49
C TRP A 61 -5.03 15.69 -10.20
N PRO A 62 -6.06 16.28 -10.82
CA PRO A 62 -6.58 17.57 -10.39
C PRO A 62 -6.95 17.60 -8.91
N ALA A 63 -7.02 18.80 -8.33
CA ALA A 63 -7.48 18.99 -6.97
C ALA A 63 -8.86 18.37 -6.73
N GLU A 64 -9.14 18.00 -5.50
CA GLU A 64 -10.35 17.33 -4.99
C GLU A 64 -10.53 15.87 -5.43
N VAL A 65 -9.80 15.36 -6.43
CA VAL A 65 -9.99 13.98 -6.91
C VAL A 65 -9.70 12.96 -5.81
N CYS A 66 -8.59 13.12 -5.08
CA CYS A 66 -8.22 12.16 -4.06
C CYS A 66 -9.10 12.29 -2.82
N ARG A 67 -9.47 13.52 -2.43
CA ARG A 67 -10.44 13.75 -1.35
C ARG A 67 -11.80 13.12 -1.66
N THR A 68 -12.30 13.32 -2.88
CA THR A 68 -13.57 12.77 -3.34
C THR A 68 -13.52 11.25 -3.35
N LEU A 69 -12.43 10.65 -3.85
CA LEU A 69 -12.25 9.20 -3.84
C LEU A 69 -12.30 8.62 -2.42
N ALA A 70 -11.59 9.22 -1.47
CA ALA A 70 -11.61 8.77 -0.07
C ALA A 70 -13.01 8.91 0.56
N GLN A 71 -13.76 9.96 0.19
CA GLN A 71 -15.15 10.09 0.61
C GLN A 71 -16.06 9.01 0.00
N GLU A 72 -15.85 8.65 -1.26
CA GLU A 72 -16.61 7.57 -1.91
C GLU A 72 -16.26 6.18 -1.36
N GLN A 73 -15.00 5.94 -0.98
CA GLN A 73 -14.60 4.75 -0.22
C GLN A 73 -15.38 4.63 1.09
N TYR A 74 -15.49 5.74 1.84
CA TYR A 74 -16.30 5.78 3.05
C TYR A 74 -17.79 5.59 2.77
N ASN A 75 -18.36 6.26 1.78
CA ASN A 75 -19.77 6.11 1.38
C ASN A 75 -20.10 4.67 0.97
N PHE A 76 -19.16 3.97 0.32
CA PHE A 76 -19.25 2.56 0.03
C PHE A 76 -19.28 1.72 1.32
N ALA A 77 -18.39 2.01 2.27
CA ALA A 77 -18.35 1.30 3.56
C ALA A 77 -19.62 1.50 4.40
N VAL A 78 -20.24 2.69 4.37
CA VAL A 78 -21.54 2.93 5.02
C VAL A 78 -22.63 2.00 4.48
N LYS A 79 -22.65 1.79 3.15
CA LYS A 79 -23.67 0.96 2.47
C LYS A 79 -23.42 -0.54 2.67
N THR A 80 -22.17 -0.96 2.66
CA THR A 80 -21.78 -2.38 2.62
C THR A 80 -21.39 -2.95 3.98
N LYS A 81 -21.07 -2.08 4.95
CA LYS A 81 -20.65 -2.40 6.32
C LYS A 81 -19.56 -3.48 6.37
N PRO A 82 -18.40 -3.25 5.74
CA PRO A 82 -17.31 -4.22 5.75
C PRO A 82 -16.84 -4.45 7.18
N LYS A 83 -16.55 -5.71 7.54
CA LYS A 83 -15.98 -6.03 8.86
C LYS A 83 -14.54 -5.56 8.99
N ASN A 84 -13.80 -5.52 7.88
CA ASN A 84 -12.39 -5.17 7.84
C ASN A 84 -12.15 -4.16 6.72
N VAL A 85 -11.43 -3.08 7.02
CA VAL A 85 -10.95 -2.08 6.05
C VAL A 85 -9.44 -2.13 6.03
N LEU A 86 -8.85 -2.43 4.88
CA LEU A 86 -7.41 -2.43 4.67
C LEU A 86 -7.03 -1.14 3.94
N LEU A 87 -6.20 -0.33 4.58
CA LEU A 87 -5.62 0.88 4.00
C LEU A 87 -4.19 0.58 3.57
N VAL A 88 -3.91 0.76 2.28
CA VAL A 88 -2.59 0.50 1.69
C VAL A 88 -2.18 1.68 0.84
N GLY A 89 -0.90 2.09 0.94
CA GLY A 89 -0.40 3.19 0.14
C GLY A 89 1.12 3.24 0.10
N ARG A 90 1.64 4.01 -0.85
CA ARG A 90 3.03 4.40 -0.93
C ARG A 90 3.31 5.55 0.03
N TRP A 91 3.12 5.33 1.33
CA TRP A 91 3.06 6.37 2.35
C TRP A 91 4.20 7.39 2.28
N SER A 92 5.43 6.91 2.13
CA SER A 92 6.65 7.75 2.02
C SER A 92 6.59 8.77 0.88
N MET A 93 5.82 8.52 -0.19
CA MET A 93 5.60 9.47 -1.26
C MET A 93 4.94 10.76 -0.78
N TYR A 94 4.07 10.65 0.23
CA TYR A 94 3.24 11.74 0.73
C TYR A 94 3.89 12.46 1.92
N ILE A 95 4.70 11.76 2.71
CA ILE A 95 5.26 12.28 3.98
C ILE A 95 6.78 12.51 3.95
N ASP A 96 7.48 12.03 2.91
CA ASP A 96 8.94 12.08 2.87
C ASP A 96 9.57 12.52 1.53
N ARG A 97 10.92 12.65 1.52
CA ARG A 97 11.76 13.16 0.43
C ARG A 97 12.26 11.90 -0.26
N VAL A 98 11.77 11.62 -1.44
CA VAL A 98 12.68 10.99 -2.40
C VAL A 98 13.31 12.16 -3.16
N ASP A 99 14.44 12.65 -2.65
CA ASP A 99 15.38 13.49 -3.39
C ASP A 99 16.02 12.65 -4.51
N SER A 100 15.20 12.06 -5.39
CA SER A 100 15.68 11.67 -6.70
C SER A 100 15.49 12.89 -7.58
N ALA A 101 16.58 13.40 -8.14
CA ALA A 101 16.58 14.43 -9.18
C ALA A 101 15.71 14.05 -10.41
N SER A 102 15.10 12.86 -10.42
CA SER A 102 14.25 12.32 -11.49
C SER A 102 12.73 12.39 -11.25
N SER A 103 12.22 12.79 -10.09
CA SER A 103 10.76 12.94 -9.89
C SER A 103 10.36 14.41 -9.87
N ALA A 104 10.00 14.94 -11.04
CA ALA A 104 9.48 16.32 -11.20
C ALA A 104 8.16 16.58 -10.45
N LYS A 105 7.52 15.56 -9.88
CA LYS A 105 6.27 15.68 -9.12
C LYS A 105 6.56 15.72 -7.63
N LYS A 106 6.06 16.76 -6.96
CA LYS A 106 6.10 16.90 -5.50
C LYS A 106 4.69 16.63 -5.00
N TYR A 107 4.51 15.61 -4.17
CA TYR A 107 3.20 15.28 -3.60
C TYR A 107 3.08 15.99 -2.25
N TYR A 108 2.00 16.75 -2.07
CA TYR A 108 1.70 17.44 -0.81
C TYR A 108 0.29 17.08 -0.35
N LEU A 109 0.15 16.75 0.93
CA LEU A 109 -1.16 16.51 1.53
C LEU A 109 -1.75 17.83 2.02
N VAL A 110 -3.01 18.07 1.69
CA VAL A 110 -3.75 19.27 2.09
C VAL A 110 -5.18 18.94 2.50
N GLU A 111 -5.75 19.76 3.37
CA GLU A 111 -7.16 19.75 3.75
C GLU A 111 -7.91 20.97 3.21
N ALA A 112 -7.19 22.03 2.82
CA ALA A 112 -7.73 23.22 2.16
C ALA A 112 -6.85 23.71 1.00
N GLU A 113 -7.41 24.45 0.05
CA GLU A 113 -6.64 24.98 -1.10
C GLU A 113 -5.52 25.95 -0.68
N THR A 114 -5.73 26.66 0.44
CA THR A 114 -4.82 27.66 1.01
C THR A 114 -3.70 27.06 1.87
N ASP A 115 -3.72 25.74 2.07
CA ASP A 115 -2.72 25.07 2.90
C ASP A 115 -1.31 25.24 2.34
N PRO A 116 -0.29 25.36 3.21
CA PRO A 116 1.08 25.44 2.77
C PRO A 116 1.51 24.13 2.11
N LEU A 117 2.16 24.25 0.94
CA LEU A 117 2.74 23.11 0.23
C LEU A 117 4.11 22.75 0.82
N SER A 118 4.07 22.18 2.02
CA SER A 118 5.25 21.76 2.77
C SER A 118 5.09 20.33 3.27
N LYS A 119 6.23 19.74 3.64
CA LYS A 119 6.29 18.37 4.15
C LYS A 119 5.83 18.29 5.58
N ASP A 120 6.21 19.27 6.40
CA ASP A 120 5.77 19.33 7.79
C ASP A 120 4.25 19.46 7.84
N HIS A 121 3.67 20.30 6.98
CA HIS A 121 2.21 20.35 6.82
C HIS A 121 1.64 19.03 6.32
N SER A 122 2.27 18.38 5.33
CA SER A 122 1.79 17.09 4.83
C SER A 122 1.82 16.00 5.92
N ARG A 123 2.80 16.02 6.82
CA ARG A 123 2.91 15.10 7.96
C ARG A 123 1.82 15.37 8.99
N GLU A 124 1.55 16.64 9.30
CA GLU A 124 0.46 17.02 10.18
C GLU A 124 -0.91 16.61 9.61
N VAL A 125 -1.14 16.87 8.31
CA VAL A 125 -2.35 16.44 7.59
C VAL A 125 -2.45 14.92 7.56
N PHE A 126 -1.34 14.20 7.39
CA PHE A 126 -1.32 12.74 7.42
C PHE A 126 -1.84 12.20 8.75
N VAL A 127 -1.31 12.68 9.88
CA VAL A 127 -1.70 12.21 11.23
C VAL A 127 -3.19 12.50 11.48
N ARG A 128 -3.63 13.75 11.27
CA ARG A 128 -5.05 14.14 11.45
C ARG A 128 -5.98 13.37 10.51
N GLY A 129 -5.58 13.21 9.25
CA GLY A 129 -6.34 12.51 8.23
C GLY A 129 -6.47 11.02 8.53
N LEU A 130 -5.40 10.39 9.01
CA LEU A 130 -5.40 8.98 9.40
C LEU A 130 -6.28 8.75 10.62
N GLU A 131 -6.12 9.56 11.67
CA GLU A 131 -6.99 9.48 12.86
C GLU A 131 -8.47 9.61 12.48
N ARG A 132 -8.83 10.66 11.73
CA ARG A 132 -10.21 10.89 11.24
C ARG A 132 -10.73 9.69 10.46
N THR A 133 -9.91 9.13 9.58
CA THR A 133 -10.29 8.00 8.72
C THR A 133 -10.54 6.74 9.54
N VAL A 134 -9.63 6.41 10.45
CA VAL A 134 -9.77 5.23 11.32
C VAL A 134 -11.03 5.34 12.17
N ARG A 135 -11.22 6.48 12.85
CA ARG A 135 -12.41 6.73 13.68
C ARG A 135 -13.72 6.64 12.90
N ALA A 136 -13.72 7.12 11.65
CA ALA A 136 -14.90 7.03 10.79
C ALA A 136 -15.28 5.57 10.48
N TYR A 137 -14.29 4.71 10.19
CA TYR A 137 -14.54 3.28 9.95
C TYR A 137 -14.89 2.51 11.24
N GLU A 138 -14.25 2.81 12.37
CA GLU A 138 -14.62 2.24 13.68
C GLU A 138 -16.08 2.56 14.04
N ALA A 139 -16.55 3.77 13.76
CA ALA A 139 -17.94 4.16 14.01
C ALA A 139 -18.95 3.34 13.19
N LEU A 140 -18.51 2.67 12.11
CA LEU A 140 -19.30 1.71 11.34
C LEU A 140 -19.21 0.26 11.88
N GLY A 141 -18.38 0.04 12.91
CA GLY A 141 -18.07 -1.27 13.48
C GLY A 141 -17.01 -2.05 12.69
N ALA A 142 -16.23 -1.37 11.84
CA ALA A 142 -15.17 -2.01 11.05
C ALA A 142 -13.82 -1.97 11.77
N LYS A 143 -13.06 -3.05 11.64
CA LYS A 143 -11.65 -3.10 12.02
C LYS A 143 -10.79 -2.49 10.93
N VAL A 144 -9.88 -1.60 11.30
CA VAL A 144 -9.00 -0.90 10.35
C VAL A 144 -7.59 -1.47 10.43
N PHE A 145 -7.12 -1.98 9.29
CA PHE A 145 -5.76 -2.48 9.12
C PHE A 145 -4.99 -1.51 8.25
N PHE A 146 -4.03 -0.79 8.83
CA PHE A 146 -3.09 0.02 8.08
C PHE A 146 -1.87 -0.83 7.72
N VAL A 147 -1.61 -1.00 6.43
CA VAL A 147 -0.47 -1.80 5.98
C VAL A 147 0.71 -0.88 5.74
N GLU A 148 1.82 -1.07 6.45
CA GLU A 148 3.06 -0.37 6.17
C GLU A 148 3.48 -0.60 4.71
N GLN A 149 4.15 0.39 4.12
CA GLN A 149 4.63 0.24 2.75
C GLN A 149 5.65 -0.91 2.65
N VAL A 150 5.59 -1.63 1.55
CA VAL A 150 6.55 -2.69 1.22
C VAL A 150 7.97 -2.13 1.07
N PRO A 151 9.03 -2.94 1.25
CA PRO A 151 10.39 -2.44 1.14
C PRO A 151 10.69 -1.79 -0.22
N GLN A 152 11.12 -0.53 -0.21
CA GLN A 152 11.55 0.15 -1.44
C GLN A 152 12.97 -0.25 -1.80
N GLN A 153 13.15 -0.75 -3.03
CA GLN A 153 14.43 -1.14 -3.58
C GLN A 153 15.24 0.09 -4.04
N LEU A 154 16.56 0.04 -3.82
CA LEU A 154 17.47 1.11 -4.25
C LEU A 154 17.89 0.93 -5.72
N ALA A 155 18.19 -0.32 -6.10
CA ALA A 155 18.45 -0.69 -7.48
C ALA A 155 17.12 -0.96 -8.22
N ASP A 156 17.09 -0.70 -9.53
CA ASP A 156 15.96 -1.09 -10.38
C ASP A 156 15.92 -2.62 -10.57
N PRO A 157 14.89 -3.33 -10.05
CA PRO A 157 14.77 -4.77 -10.18
C PRO A 157 14.72 -5.23 -11.64
N ARG A 158 14.15 -4.44 -12.57
CA ARG A 158 14.14 -4.81 -14.00
C ARG A 158 15.55 -4.91 -14.55
N ALA A 159 16.40 -3.92 -14.25
CA ALA A 159 17.79 -3.92 -14.70
C ALA A 159 18.60 -5.08 -14.08
N VAL A 160 18.35 -5.41 -12.81
CA VAL A 160 19.02 -6.54 -12.13
C VAL A 160 18.63 -7.87 -12.76
N PHE A 161 17.33 -8.14 -12.91
CA PHE A 161 16.83 -9.39 -13.47
C PHE A 161 17.13 -9.55 -14.97
N HIS A 162 17.19 -8.43 -15.71
CA HIS A 162 17.68 -8.46 -17.08
C HIS A 162 19.13 -8.96 -17.16
N ARG A 163 20.02 -8.49 -16.26
CA ARG A 163 21.41 -8.97 -16.19
C ARG A 163 21.50 -10.45 -15.77
N ILE A 164 20.66 -10.90 -14.83
CA ILE A 164 20.57 -12.31 -14.43
C ILE A 164 20.23 -13.18 -15.65
N ASN A 165 19.24 -12.76 -16.44
CA ASN A 165 18.85 -13.46 -17.66
C ASN A 165 19.97 -13.46 -18.72
N GLN A 166 20.61 -12.31 -18.99
CA GLN A 166 21.72 -12.21 -19.95
C GLN A 166 22.92 -13.09 -19.59
N ARG A 167 23.17 -13.31 -18.29
CA ARG A 167 24.25 -14.18 -17.80
C ARG A 167 23.86 -15.66 -17.75
N GLY A 168 22.64 -16.02 -18.19
CA GLY A 168 22.14 -17.38 -18.13
C GLY A 168 22.01 -17.91 -16.69
N LEU A 169 21.76 -17.02 -15.72
CA LEU A 169 21.64 -17.35 -14.29
C LEU A 169 20.19 -17.55 -13.84
N TRP A 170 19.19 -17.31 -14.70
CA TRP A 170 17.79 -17.49 -14.36
C TRP A 170 17.50 -18.90 -13.83
N GLY A 171 16.81 -19.01 -12.69
CA GLY A 171 16.52 -20.27 -12.01
C GLY A 171 17.71 -20.97 -11.37
N LYS A 172 18.92 -20.38 -11.38
CA LYS A 172 20.15 -20.98 -10.82
C LYS A 172 20.55 -20.31 -9.50
N GLU A 173 21.27 -21.04 -8.65
CA GLU A 173 21.80 -20.53 -7.37
C GLU A 173 22.66 -19.26 -7.52
N GLY A 174 23.39 -19.13 -8.62
CA GLY A 174 24.17 -17.92 -8.92
C GLY A 174 23.33 -16.64 -9.04
N ALA A 175 22.01 -16.74 -9.29
CA ALA A 175 21.11 -15.60 -9.26
C ALA A 175 20.94 -15.04 -7.84
N THR A 176 20.90 -15.89 -6.82
CA THR A 176 20.66 -15.52 -5.43
C THR A 176 21.69 -14.50 -4.93
N GLU A 177 22.98 -14.71 -5.24
CA GLU A 177 24.06 -13.78 -4.86
C GLU A 177 23.94 -12.43 -5.60
N VAL A 178 23.48 -12.43 -6.85
CA VAL A 178 23.25 -11.19 -7.61
C VAL A 178 22.04 -10.44 -7.04
N ILE A 179 20.96 -11.14 -6.72
CA ILE A 179 19.75 -10.57 -6.12
C ILE A 179 20.06 -9.96 -4.77
N SER A 180 20.68 -10.73 -3.87
CA SER A 180 21.02 -10.28 -2.50
C SER A 180 21.87 -9.01 -2.52
N ARG A 181 22.95 -8.98 -3.33
CA ARG A 181 23.83 -7.81 -3.46
C ARG A 181 23.16 -6.55 -4.00
N ASN A 182 22.05 -6.68 -4.73
CA ASN A 182 21.32 -5.54 -5.28
C ASN A 182 20.06 -5.20 -4.47
N SER A 183 19.65 -6.07 -3.54
CA SER A 183 18.51 -5.88 -2.66
C SER A 183 18.80 -4.79 -1.63
N VAL A 184 17.77 -4.05 -1.22
CA VAL A 184 17.95 -2.97 -0.25
C VAL A 184 18.44 -3.53 1.09
N PRO A 185 19.49 -2.95 1.73
CA PRO A 185 19.89 -3.34 3.07
C PRO A 185 18.79 -3.05 4.09
N LEU A 186 18.60 -3.94 5.07
CA LEU A 186 17.59 -3.79 6.12
C LEU A 186 17.77 -2.45 6.87
N ALA A 187 18.99 -2.08 7.22
CA ALA A 187 19.28 -0.80 7.87
C ALA A 187 18.79 0.41 7.04
N SER A 188 18.96 0.37 5.71
CA SER A 188 18.48 1.43 4.82
C SER A 188 16.96 1.47 4.72
N LEU A 189 16.28 0.32 4.84
CA LEU A 189 14.83 0.28 4.93
C LEU A 189 14.35 0.90 6.23
N SER A 190 14.91 0.49 7.37
CA SER A 190 14.52 0.96 8.70
C SER A 190 14.66 2.47 8.81
N GLU A 191 15.75 3.06 8.29
CA GLU A 191 15.95 4.51 8.24
C GLU A 191 14.83 5.21 7.44
N ARG A 192 14.43 4.65 6.29
CA ARG A 192 13.41 5.22 5.40
C ARG A 192 11.99 5.04 5.90
N GLN A 193 11.71 4.01 6.68
CA GLN A 193 10.39 3.77 7.28
C GLN A 193 10.23 4.44 8.65
N ALA A 194 11.32 4.80 9.33
CA ALA A 194 11.27 5.45 10.63
C ALA A 194 10.37 6.70 10.67
N PRO A 195 10.37 7.61 9.68
CA PRO A 195 9.44 8.74 9.68
C PRO A 195 7.97 8.34 9.68
N LEU A 196 7.58 7.29 8.94
CA LEU A 196 6.21 6.80 8.94
C LEU A 196 5.84 6.25 10.33
N ARG A 197 6.70 5.39 10.89
CA ARG A 197 6.50 4.78 12.20
C ARG A 197 6.36 5.83 13.31
N GLN A 198 7.19 6.87 13.27
CA GLN A 198 7.10 8.01 14.20
C GLN A 198 5.80 8.80 14.07
N LEU A 199 5.21 8.90 12.87
CA LEU A 199 3.89 9.55 12.69
C LEU A 199 2.76 8.66 13.19
N LEU A 200 2.87 7.34 13.02
CA LEU A 200 1.89 6.38 13.55
C LEU A 200 1.86 6.39 15.08
N GLU A 201 3.01 6.57 15.74
CA GLU A 201 3.13 6.71 17.20
C GLU A 201 2.44 7.98 17.75
N GLN A 202 2.13 8.97 16.91
CA GLN A 202 1.42 10.18 17.32
C GLN A 202 -0.10 9.99 17.40
N LEU A 203 -0.63 8.90 16.84
CA LEU A 203 -2.05 8.61 16.94
C LEU A 203 -2.42 8.29 18.39
N PRO A 204 -3.57 8.77 18.89
CA PRO A 204 -4.09 8.30 20.17
C PRO A 204 -4.34 6.79 20.11
N PRO A 205 -4.48 6.09 21.24
CA PRO A 205 -4.93 4.71 21.23
C PRO A 205 -6.29 4.56 20.51
N ILE A 206 -6.36 3.58 19.62
CA ILE A 206 -7.54 3.23 18.84
C ILE A 206 -7.72 1.71 18.90
N ASP A 207 -8.85 1.23 19.43
CA ASP A 207 -9.04 -0.18 19.80
C ASP A 207 -9.08 -1.11 18.58
N ASP A 208 -9.78 -0.71 17.52
CA ASP A 208 -9.95 -1.51 16.31
C ASP A 208 -8.99 -1.06 15.19
N PHE A 209 -7.84 -0.48 15.56
CA PHE A 209 -6.76 -0.11 14.64
C PHE A 209 -5.55 -1.03 14.78
N THR A 210 -5.10 -1.61 13.67
CA THR A 210 -3.91 -2.47 13.64
C THR A 210 -2.97 -2.05 12.53
N VAL A 211 -1.69 -1.85 12.86
CA VAL A 211 -0.63 -1.65 11.87
C VAL A 211 -0.06 -3.02 11.50
N LEU A 212 -0.07 -3.34 10.21
CA LEU A 212 0.50 -4.57 9.66
C LEU A 212 1.82 -4.23 8.93
N SER A 213 2.90 -4.91 9.29
CA SER A 213 4.17 -4.77 8.59
C SER A 213 4.40 -5.96 7.65
N PRO A 214 4.53 -5.73 6.31
CA PRO A 214 4.88 -6.81 5.39
C PRO A 214 6.38 -7.15 5.41
N GLU A 215 7.20 -6.41 6.17
CA GLU A 215 8.67 -6.45 6.16
C GLU A 215 9.22 -7.88 6.30
N GLU A 216 8.68 -8.68 7.22
CA GLU A 216 9.13 -10.05 7.53
C GLU A 216 9.03 -11.02 6.33
N HIS A 217 8.18 -10.71 5.34
CA HIS A 217 8.05 -11.54 4.14
C HIS A 217 9.11 -11.24 3.09
N PHE A 218 9.79 -10.11 3.20
CA PHE A 218 10.79 -9.65 2.24
C PHE A 218 12.19 -9.62 2.82
N CYS A 219 12.34 -9.44 4.13
CA CYS A 219 13.61 -9.17 4.77
C CYS A 219 14.18 -10.39 5.49
N ASP A 220 15.49 -10.61 5.30
CA ASP A 220 16.32 -11.40 6.21
C ASP A 220 17.05 -10.49 7.21
N GLN A 221 18.03 -11.03 7.94
CA GLN A 221 18.80 -10.27 8.94
C GLN A 221 19.61 -9.10 8.35
N ASN A 222 19.81 -9.05 7.04
CA ASN A 222 20.71 -8.13 6.36
C ASN A 222 20.04 -7.33 5.23
N HIS A 223 19.13 -7.93 4.46
CA HIS A 223 18.58 -7.33 3.24
C HIS A 223 17.09 -7.66 3.04
N CYS A 224 16.40 -6.81 2.28
CA CYS A 224 15.02 -7.03 1.85
C CYS A 224 14.96 -7.35 0.36
N ALA A 225 14.67 -8.62 0.05
CA ALA A 225 14.80 -9.21 -1.26
C ALA A 225 13.90 -8.55 -2.32
N MET A 226 14.49 -8.23 -3.48
CA MET A 226 13.74 -7.76 -4.66
C MET A 226 13.13 -8.89 -5.51
N GLY A 227 13.36 -10.15 -5.13
CA GLY A 227 12.96 -11.34 -5.86
C GLY A 227 13.65 -12.59 -5.35
N ASP A 228 13.46 -13.69 -6.07
CA ASP A 228 14.19 -14.93 -5.90
C ASP A 228 14.70 -15.44 -7.26
N LYS A 229 15.29 -16.63 -7.28
CA LYS A 229 15.83 -17.25 -8.51
C LYS A 229 14.76 -17.43 -9.60
N ASP A 230 13.47 -17.44 -9.23
CA ASP A 230 12.34 -17.69 -10.12
C ASP A 230 11.72 -16.37 -10.65
N GLY A 231 12.10 -15.22 -10.07
CA GLY A 231 11.84 -13.92 -10.68
C GLY A 231 11.79 -12.73 -9.71
N PRO A 232 11.59 -11.50 -10.24
CA PRO A 232 11.46 -10.32 -9.41
C PRO A 232 10.11 -10.27 -8.71
N TYR A 233 10.10 -9.87 -7.45
CA TYR A 233 8.89 -9.52 -6.69
C TYR A 233 8.33 -8.15 -7.05
N TYR A 234 9.14 -7.30 -7.69
CA TYR A 234 8.77 -5.91 -8.01
C TYR A 234 8.70 -5.65 -9.52
N HIS A 235 7.80 -4.74 -9.90
CA HIS A 235 7.75 -4.15 -11.24
C HIS A 235 8.77 -3.04 -11.42
N ASP A 236 9.02 -2.24 -10.40
CA ASP A 236 10.01 -1.16 -10.39
C ASP A 236 10.66 -1.09 -8.99
N ARG A 237 11.11 0.08 -8.55
CA ARG A 237 11.76 0.21 -7.23
C ARG A 237 10.79 0.07 -6.05
N ASP A 238 9.49 0.20 -6.25
CA ASP A 238 8.54 0.24 -5.13
C ASP A 238 7.19 -0.43 -5.38
N HIS A 239 6.79 -0.67 -6.63
CA HIS A 239 5.58 -1.43 -6.94
C HIS A 239 5.86 -2.93 -6.94
N LEU A 240 5.23 -3.68 -6.04
CA LEU A 240 5.21 -5.13 -6.10
C LEU A 240 4.46 -5.63 -7.33
N LYS A 241 4.86 -6.80 -7.81
CA LYS A 241 4.03 -7.60 -8.69
C LYS A 241 2.91 -8.21 -7.88
N GLY A 242 1.66 -8.02 -8.30
CA GLY A 242 0.55 -8.82 -7.80
C GLY A 242 0.86 -10.29 -8.07
N SER A 243 1.26 -11.02 -7.04
CA SER A 243 1.71 -12.40 -7.21
C SER A 243 0.49 -13.33 -7.23
N PRO A 244 0.35 -14.23 -8.23
CA PRO A 244 -0.33 -15.48 -7.97
C PRO A 244 0.54 -16.26 -6.98
N GLN A 245 -0.07 -16.73 -5.90
CA GLN A 245 0.54 -17.46 -4.79
C GLN A 245 1.69 -18.39 -5.18
N LYS A 246 2.76 -18.38 -4.38
CA LYS A 246 3.62 -19.56 -4.21
C LYS A 246 2.68 -20.72 -3.85
N THR A 247 2.57 -21.70 -4.72
CA THR A 247 1.97 -23.00 -4.38
C THR A 247 2.67 -23.51 -3.14
N GLU A 248 1.94 -23.59 -2.03
CA GLU A 248 2.34 -24.37 -0.87
C GLU A 248 2.54 -25.81 -1.33
N ASN A 249 3.80 -26.18 -1.56
CA ASN A 249 4.24 -27.56 -1.45
C ASN A 249 5.17 -27.62 -0.24
N LYS A 250 4.57 -27.65 0.94
CA LYS A 250 5.11 -28.43 2.06
C LYS A 250 4.10 -29.52 2.37
N ALA A 251 4.10 -30.52 1.51
CA ALA A 251 3.56 -31.83 1.82
C ALA A 251 4.69 -32.67 2.44
N ARG A 252 4.44 -33.09 3.70
CA ARG A 252 5.16 -34.07 4.53
C ARG A 252 6.46 -33.63 5.19
#